data_AF-D6AD53-F1
#
_entry.id   AF-D6AD53-F1
#
_cell.length_a   1.000
_cell.length_b   1.000
_cell.length_c   1.000
_cell.angle_alpha   90.00
_cell.angle_beta   90.00
_cell.angle_gamma   90.00
#
_symmetry.space_group_name_H-M   'P 1'
#
loop_
_entity.id
_entity.type
_entity.pdbx_description
1 polymer ?
#
loop_
_entity_poly.entity_id
_entity_poly.type
_entity_poly.pdbx_seq_one_letter_code
_entity_poly.pdbx_strand_id
1 'polypeptide(L)'
;MLRHPDTGGTAMARLQILELPEGVDDARPPFVLVVDESAPHRVIIGMDHGRVRDHWQDAATLIGARGAIVTAETVEIPANDMSAEFREGVQQQLGEMYETARRSLSESDTFGHTMLQRAENAEGRSRAMEVQRDRAARRAERAEAAHRAADNMVRAVCEVFGGPHQDPVVKARETLARAEAAEAKLHAFTEEQQRDLATRMDKITDALGLDRLRDWDAIVSAIQEQRQREADGGHLFGGPGFEDPMRCQRCGTDRTAWAVLRTAPTCASVQARSGV
;
A
#
# COMPACT_ATOMS: atom_id res chain seq x y z
N MET A 1 -43.88 -40.02 -5.92
CA MET A 1 -42.78 -39.94 -4.94
C MET A 1 -41.59 -39.27 -5.61
N LEU A 2 -41.54 -37.95 -5.56
CA LEU A 2 -40.42 -37.15 -6.04
C LEU A 2 -39.69 -36.68 -4.80
N ARG A 3 -38.43 -37.09 -4.64
CA ARG A 3 -37.58 -36.65 -3.53
C ARG A 3 -37.20 -35.19 -3.80
N HIS A 4 -37.58 -34.31 -2.87
CA HIS A 4 -36.97 -32.99 -2.76
C HIS A 4 -35.48 -33.17 -2.42
N PRO A 5 -34.55 -32.50 -3.10
CA PRO A 5 -33.19 -32.33 -2.58
C PRO A 5 -33.26 -31.37 -1.39
N ASP A 6 -33.14 -31.95 -0.20
CA ASP A 6 -33.13 -31.21 1.06
C ASP A 6 -31.76 -30.55 1.28
N THR A 7 -31.83 -29.37 1.90
CA THR A 7 -30.77 -28.59 2.55
C THR A 7 -29.70 -27.91 1.67
N GLY A 8 -29.95 -26.64 1.38
CA GLY A 8 -28.91 -25.64 1.15
C GLY A 8 -28.08 -25.42 2.42
N GLY A 9 -27.14 -26.32 2.69
CA GLY A 9 -25.93 -25.95 3.39
C GLY A 9 -25.10 -25.10 2.42
N THR A 10 -24.74 -23.88 2.82
CA THR A 10 -23.67 -23.13 2.15
C THR A 10 -22.46 -24.04 2.04
N ALA A 11 -22.21 -24.59 0.84
CA ALA A 11 -21.03 -25.38 0.56
C ALA A 11 -19.84 -24.44 0.77
N MET A 12 -19.12 -24.65 1.87
CA MET A 12 -17.92 -23.88 2.16
C MET A 12 -16.83 -24.42 1.26
N ALA A 13 -16.44 -23.63 0.25
CA ALA A 13 -15.36 -23.99 -0.64
C ALA A 13 -14.15 -24.49 0.16
N ARG A 14 -13.72 -25.72 -0.13
CA ARG A 14 -12.66 -26.38 0.63
C ARG A 14 -11.32 -26.04 -0.04
N LEU A 15 -10.48 -25.31 0.68
CA LEU A 15 -9.13 -24.97 0.23
C LEU A 15 -8.16 -26.10 0.62
N GLN A 16 -7.38 -26.57 -0.35
CA GLN A 16 -6.34 -27.57 -0.15
C GLN A 16 -5.05 -27.10 -0.85
N ILE A 17 -3.90 -27.55 -0.35
CA ILE A 17 -2.59 -27.28 -0.95
C ILE A 17 -2.07 -28.60 -1.50
N LEU A 18 -1.77 -28.64 -2.80
CA LEU A 18 -1.17 -29.80 -3.45
C LEU A 18 0.31 -29.53 -3.71
N GLU A 19 1.18 -30.22 -2.99
CA GLU A 19 2.63 -30.17 -3.22
C GLU A 19 2.97 -30.82 -4.56
N LEU A 20 3.83 -30.15 -5.32
CA LEU A 20 4.39 -30.65 -6.57
C LEU A 20 5.83 -31.11 -6.31
N PRO A 21 6.32 -32.13 -7.03
CA PRO A 21 7.72 -32.50 -6.94
C PRO A 21 8.61 -31.31 -7.32
N GLU A 22 9.66 -31.07 -6.52
CA GLU A 22 10.66 -30.05 -6.79
C GLU A 22 11.35 -30.35 -8.13
N GLY A 23 11.19 -29.43 -9.10
CA GLY A 23 11.93 -29.50 -10.34
C GLY A 23 13.38 -29.07 -10.11
N VAL A 24 14.32 -29.75 -10.75
CA VAL A 24 15.78 -29.56 -10.56
C VAL A 24 16.26 -28.10 -10.76
N ASP A 25 15.47 -27.25 -11.44
CA ASP A 25 15.78 -25.83 -11.66
C ASP A 25 14.55 -24.88 -11.52
N ASP A 26 13.50 -25.29 -10.81
CA ASP A 26 12.30 -24.44 -10.65
C ASP A 26 12.39 -23.59 -9.36
N ALA A 27 12.70 -22.31 -9.50
CA ALA A 27 12.75 -21.36 -8.38
C ALA A 27 11.36 -20.95 -7.85
N ARG A 28 10.27 -21.47 -8.43
CA ARG A 28 8.90 -21.18 -7.99
C ARG A 28 8.48 -22.13 -6.87
N PRO A 29 7.54 -21.73 -6.00
CA PRO A 29 7.10 -22.57 -4.90
C PRO A 29 6.48 -23.90 -5.39
N PRO A 30 6.80 -25.03 -4.75
CA PRO A 30 6.44 -26.36 -5.21
C PRO A 30 5.01 -26.73 -4.78
N PHE A 31 4.03 -25.85 -4.97
CA PHE A 31 2.64 -26.18 -4.65
C PHE A 31 1.60 -25.48 -5.53
N VAL A 32 0.41 -26.08 -5.62
CA VAL A 32 -0.78 -25.59 -6.33
C VAL A 32 -1.92 -25.43 -5.35
N LEU A 33 -2.71 -24.36 -5.49
CA LEU A 33 -3.92 -24.15 -4.72
C LEU A 33 -5.05 -25.00 -5.33
N VAL A 34 -5.67 -25.87 -4.55
CA VAL A 34 -6.87 -26.60 -4.95
C VAL A 34 -8.06 -25.99 -4.24
N VAL A 35 -9.04 -25.56 -5.01
CA VAL A 35 -10.30 -25.00 -4.52
C VAL A 35 -11.41 -25.94 -4.92
N ASP A 36 -11.93 -26.63 -3.92
CA ASP A 36 -12.94 -27.65 -4.10
C ASP A 36 -14.33 -27.12 -3.76
N GLU A 37 -15.36 -27.73 -4.35
CA GLU A 37 -16.77 -27.32 -4.23
C GLU A 37 -17.01 -25.86 -4.65
N SER A 38 -16.22 -25.37 -5.62
CA SER A 38 -16.34 -24.01 -6.16
C SER A 38 -16.58 -24.07 -7.67
N ALA A 39 -17.72 -23.53 -8.10
CA ALA A 39 -17.95 -23.29 -9.52
C ALA A 39 -17.00 -22.16 -10.00
N PRO A 40 -16.23 -22.35 -11.08
CA PRO A 40 -15.36 -21.31 -11.60
C PRO A 40 -16.16 -20.06 -11.99
N HIS A 41 -16.13 -19.02 -11.15
CA HIS A 41 -16.75 -17.74 -11.47
C HIS A 41 -15.89 -17.00 -12.49
N ARG A 42 -16.30 -17.09 -13.76
CA ARG A 42 -15.74 -16.25 -14.82
C ARG A 42 -16.36 -14.87 -14.72
N VAL A 43 -15.62 -13.91 -14.19
CA VAL A 43 -16.06 -12.52 -14.20
C VAL A 43 -15.72 -11.93 -15.57
N ILE A 44 -16.74 -11.68 -16.40
CA ILE A 44 -16.59 -10.89 -17.63
C ILE A 44 -16.58 -9.42 -17.23
N ILE A 45 -15.39 -8.84 -17.12
CA ILE A 45 -15.22 -7.42 -16.81
C ILE A 45 -15.26 -6.62 -18.12
N GLY A 46 -16.46 -6.29 -18.61
CA GLY A 46 -16.67 -5.33 -19.71
C GLY A 46 -16.16 -5.75 -21.10
N MET A 47 -16.73 -5.13 -22.16
CA MET A 47 -16.39 -5.46 -23.56
C MET A 47 -14.96 -5.04 -23.97
N ASP A 48 -14.27 -4.21 -23.17
CA ASP A 48 -12.98 -3.61 -23.53
C ASP A 48 -11.76 -4.21 -22.79
N HIS A 49 -11.93 -5.27 -22.00
CA HIS A 49 -10.83 -5.90 -21.27
C HIS A 49 -10.62 -7.31 -21.80
N GLY A 50 -9.75 -7.44 -22.81
CA GLY A 50 -9.49 -8.67 -23.56
C GLY A 50 -8.85 -9.84 -22.78
N ARG A 51 -8.95 -9.90 -21.46
CA ARG A 51 -8.48 -11.04 -20.65
C ARG A 51 -9.50 -11.40 -19.59
N VAL A 52 -10.10 -12.58 -19.73
CA VAL A 52 -10.86 -13.25 -18.67
C VAL A 52 -9.90 -13.46 -17.50
N ARG A 53 -10.11 -12.77 -16.38
CA ARG A 53 -9.36 -12.99 -15.16
C ARG A 53 -10.01 -14.12 -14.37
N ASP A 54 -9.19 -15.10 -13.99
CA ASP A 54 -9.60 -16.14 -13.06
C ASP A 54 -9.18 -15.70 -11.65
N HIS A 55 -10.16 -15.31 -10.85
CA HIS A 55 -9.94 -14.83 -9.48
C HIS A 55 -9.15 -15.83 -8.61
N TRP A 56 -9.28 -17.14 -8.86
CA TRP A 56 -8.52 -18.15 -8.13
C TRP A 56 -7.06 -18.19 -8.56
N GLN A 57 -6.77 -17.90 -9.83
CA GLN A 57 -5.40 -17.79 -10.32
C GLN A 57 -4.70 -16.54 -9.75
N ASP A 58 -5.42 -15.43 -9.60
CA ASP A 58 -4.92 -14.23 -8.95
C ASP A 58 -4.62 -14.50 -7.46
N ALA A 59 -5.53 -15.20 -6.77
CA ALA A 59 -5.32 -15.62 -5.38
C ALA A 59 -4.12 -16.57 -5.23
N ALA A 60 -3.99 -17.56 -6.11
CA ALA A 60 -2.84 -18.46 -6.16
C ALA A 60 -1.53 -17.69 -6.35
N THR A 61 -1.49 -16.73 -7.27
CA THR A 61 -0.32 -15.89 -7.52
C THR A 61 0.05 -15.07 -6.29
N LEU A 62 -0.95 -14.50 -5.60
CA LEU A 62 -0.74 -13.68 -4.40
C LEU A 62 -0.11 -14.47 -3.24
N ILE A 63 -0.49 -15.73 -3.07
CA ILE A 63 0.08 -16.62 -2.03
C ILE A 63 1.36 -17.33 -2.48
N GLY A 64 1.82 -17.09 -3.72
CA GLY A 64 3.01 -17.72 -4.30
C GLY A 64 2.78 -19.14 -4.83
N ALA A 65 1.54 -19.62 -4.90
CA ALA A 65 1.24 -20.91 -5.52
C ALA A 65 1.54 -20.85 -7.03
N ARG A 66 1.91 -22.00 -7.60
CA ARG A 66 2.19 -22.13 -9.04
C ARG A 66 0.95 -21.95 -9.91
N GLY A 67 -0.23 -22.18 -9.35
CA GLY A 67 -1.52 -21.98 -9.99
C GLY A 67 -2.68 -22.40 -9.09
N ALA A 68 -3.89 -22.33 -9.63
CA ALA A 68 -5.10 -22.83 -8.99
C ALA A 68 -5.76 -23.95 -9.81
N ILE A 69 -6.27 -24.97 -9.14
CA ILE A 69 -7.18 -25.99 -9.69
C ILE A 69 -8.52 -25.78 -8.99
N VAL A 70 -9.58 -25.56 -9.75
CA VAL A 70 -10.90 -25.24 -9.22
C VAL A 70 -11.88 -26.32 -9.68
N THR A 71 -12.45 -27.06 -8.74
CA THR A 71 -13.37 -28.16 -9.01
C THR A 71 -14.74 -27.86 -8.45
N ALA A 72 -15.76 -28.07 -9.27
CA ALA A 72 -17.16 -27.89 -8.85
C ALA A 72 -17.65 -29.03 -7.94
N GLU A 73 -17.01 -30.19 -8.01
CA GLU A 73 -17.33 -31.39 -7.23
C GLU A 73 -16.14 -31.78 -6.37
N THR A 74 -16.43 -32.34 -5.19
CA THR A 74 -15.43 -32.80 -4.22
C THR A 74 -14.41 -33.73 -4.86
N VAL A 75 -13.15 -33.32 -4.97
CA VAL A 75 -12.07 -34.19 -5.44
C VAL A 75 -11.30 -34.76 -4.25
N GLU A 76 -11.38 -36.07 -4.09
CA GLU A 76 -10.54 -36.78 -3.13
C GLU A 76 -9.09 -36.80 -3.62
N ILE A 77 -8.25 -35.96 -3.01
CA ILE A 77 -6.81 -35.99 -3.22
C ILE A 77 -6.19 -36.93 -2.15
N PRO A 78 -5.55 -38.05 -2.54
CA PRO A 78 -4.99 -39.03 -1.62
C PRO A 78 -3.97 -38.47 -0.63
N ALA A 79 -3.35 -37.33 -0.95
CA ALA A 79 -2.38 -36.64 -0.09
C ALA A 79 -2.97 -36.12 1.23
N ASN A 80 -4.30 -36.08 1.38
CA ASN A 80 -4.97 -35.62 2.61
C ASN A 80 -5.26 -36.72 3.63
N ASP A 81 -4.90 -37.97 3.36
CA ASP A 81 -4.89 -39.06 4.36
C ASP A 81 -3.71 -38.88 5.32
N MET A 82 -3.64 -37.71 5.96
CA MET A 82 -2.83 -37.50 7.13
C MET A 82 -3.41 -38.30 8.28
N SER A 83 -2.57 -39.04 8.98
CA SER A 83 -2.98 -39.82 10.15
C SER A 83 -3.69 -38.92 11.16
N ALA A 84 -4.65 -39.49 11.89
CA ALA A 84 -5.39 -38.77 12.94
C ALA A 84 -4.44 -38.10 13.94
N GLU A 85 -3.34 -38.78 14.28
CA GLU A 85 -2.28 -38.27 15.16
C GLU A 85 -1.62 -37.00 14.63
N PHE A 86 -1.35 -36.91 13.32
CA PHE A 86 -0.77 -35.70 12.72
C PHE A 86 -1.76 -34.53 12.74
N ARG A 87 -3.05 -34.81 12.45
CA ARG A 87 -4.10 -33.77 12.49
C ARG A 87 -4.28 -33.22 13.90
N GLU A 88 -4.26 -34.08 14.92
CA GLU A 88 -4.32 -33.67 16.33
C GLU A 88 -3.10 -32.81 16.72
N GLY A 89 -1.90 -33.20 16.29
CA GLY A 89 -0.68 -32.41 16.54
C GLY A 89 -0.75 -31.01 15.93
N VAL A 90 -1.20 -30.88 14.68
CA VAL A 90 -1.36 -29.58 14.01
C VAL A 90 -2.45 -28.74 14.68
N GLN A 91 -3.58 -29.34 15.05
CA GLN A 91 -4.66 -28.62 15.75
C GLN A 91 -4.21 -28.11 17.12
N GLN A 92 -3.44 -28.91 17.86
CA GLN A 92 -2.88 -28.51 19.15
C GLN A 92 -1.91 -27.32 18.98
N GLN A 93 -0.99 -27.41 18.02
CA GLN A 93 -0.03 -26.34 17.75
C GLN A 93 -0.70 -25.04 17.29
N LEU A 94 -1.72 -25.13 16.44
CA LEU A 94 -2.52 -23.97 16.03
C LEU A 94 -3.32 -23.39 17.21
N GLY A 95 -3.87 -24.23 18.09
CA GLY A 95 -4.56 -23.80 19.31
C GLY A 95 -3.64 -23.01 20.24
N GLU A 96 -2.43 -23.52 20.49
CA GLU A 96 -1.41 -22.83 21.30
C GLU A 96 -0.99 -21.49 20.69
N MET A 97 -0.81 -21.45 19.37
CA MET A 97 -0.49 -20.23 18.64
C MET A 97 -1.63 -19.20 18.74
N TYR A 98 -2.88 -19.65 18.60
CA TYR A 98 -4.07 -18.78 18.68
C TYR A 98 -4.28 -18.24 20.10
N GLU A 99 -4.06 -19.05 21.13
CA GLU A 99 -4.10 -18.59 22.52
C GLU A 99 -2.97 -17.60 22.83
N THR A 100 -1.77 -17.83 22.29
CA THR A 100 -0.65 -16.91 22.43
C THR A 100 -0.94 -15.57 21.77
N ALA A 101 -1.49 -15.59 20.55
CA ALA A 101 -1.93 -14.40 19.84
C ALA A 101 -3.07 -13.67 20.57
N ARG A 102 -4.06 -14.42 21.09
CA ARG A 102 -5.16 -13.86 21.88
C ARG A 102 -4.67 -13.23 23.17
N ARG A 103 -3.71 -13.84 23.87
CA ARG A 103 -3.11 -13.30 25.10
C ARG A 103 -2.36 -12.00 24.79
N SER A 104 -1.55 -12.00 23.72
CA SER A 104 -0.86 -10.81 23.21
C SER A 104 -1.81 -9.68 22.82
N LEU A 105 -2.97 -10.03 22.23
CA LEU A 105 -4.01 -9.07 21.87
C LEU A 105 -4.81 -8.60 23.10
N SER A 106 -5.00 -9.42 24.13
CA SER A 106 -5.65 -8.99 25.37
C SER A 106 -4.75 -8.09 26.24
N GLU A 107 -3.43 -8.26 26.14
CA GLU A 107 -2.43 -7.32 26.69
C GLU A 107 -2.33 -6.03 25.84
N SER A 108 -2.98 -6.00 24.68
CA SER A 108 -3.00 -4.87 23.75
C SER A 108 -4.12 -3.82 23.96
N ASP A 109 -4.77 -3.82 25.14
CA ASP A 109 -5.42 -2.60 25.68
C ASP A 109 -4.40 -1.43 25.84
N THR A 110 -3.13 -1.68 25.56
CA THR A 110 -2.09 -0.68 25.29
C THR A 110 -2.28 0.14 24.01
N PHE A 111 -3.30 -0.08 23.16
CA PHE A 111 -3.55 0.76 21.98
C PHE A 111 -3.81 2.24 22.33
N GLY A 112 -4.50 2.50 23.45
CA GLY A 112 -4.66 3.86 23.99
C GLY A 112 -3.33 4.44 24.50
N HIS A 113 -2.51 3.61 25.13
CA HIS A 113 -1.21 3.99 25.69
C HIS A 113 -0.16 4.27 24.58
N THR A 114 -0.21 3.54 23.46
CA THR A 114 0.69 3.77 22.31
C THR A 114 0.31 5.01 21.53
N MET A 115 -0.98 5.38 21.44
CA MET A 115 -1.40 6.63 20.81
C MET A 115 -0.97 7.86 21.63
N LEU A 116 -1.12 7.81 22.97
CA LEU A 116 -0.63 8.87 23.86
C LEU A 116 0.89 8.98 23.83
N GLN A 117 1.61 7.86 23.88
CA GLN A 117 3.07 7.86 23.79
C GLN A 117 3.58 8.33 22.41
N ARG A 118 2.83 8.08 21.32
CA ARG A 118 3.12 8.64 20.00
C ARG A 118 2.87 10.14 19.92
N ALA A 119 1.84 10.65 20.60
CA ALA A 119 1.57 12.09 20.67
C ALA A 119 2.66 12.82 21.49
N GLU A 120 3.04 12.30 22.65
CA GLU A 120 4.14 12.82 23.46
C GLU A 120 5.48 12.80 22.70
N ASN A 121 5.75 11.71 21.97
CA ASN A 121 6.92 11.62 21.09
C ASN A 121 6.84 12.55 19.87
N ALA A 122 5.65 12.89 19.38
CA ALA A 122 5.47 13.86 18.30
C ALA A 122 5.74 15.29 18.80
N GLU A 123 5.26 15.64 19.99
CA GLU A 123 5.57 16.92 20.64
C GLU A 123 7.06 17.05 20.95
N GLY A 124 7.69 15.99 21.47
CA GLY A 124 9.13 15.95 21.71
C GLY A 124 9.95 16.17 20.43
N ARG A 125 9.54 15.56 19.31
CA ARG A 125 10.15 15.79 17.99
C ARG A 125 9.94 17.21 17.47
N SER A 126 8.76 17.80 17.68
CA SER A 126 8.48 19.18 17.30
C SER A 126 9.37 20.16 18.04
N ARG A 127 9.50 20.01 19.37
CA ARG A 127 10.41 20.83 20.20
C ARG A 127 11.88 20.65 19.79
N ALA A 128 12.30 19.42 19.48
CA ALA A 128 13.65 19.15 19.00
C ALA A 128 13.96 19.82 17.66
N MET A 129 13.01 19.81 16.72
CA MET A 129 13.14 20.52 15.44
C MET A 129 13.18 22.03 15.61
N GLU A 130 12.39 22.59 16.53
CA GLU A 130 12.42 24.02 16.84
C GLU A 130 13.78 24.47 17.39
N VAL A 131 14.35 23.70 18.34
CA VAL A 131 15.71 23.94 18.85
C VAL A 131 16.77 23.82 17.75
N GLN A 132 16.62 22.87 16.82
CA GLN A 132 17.53 22.77 15.68
C GLN A 132 17.41 23.98 14.75
N ARG A 133 16.19 24.46 14.48
CA ARG A 133 15.95 25.64 13.64
C ARG A 133 16.54 26.91 14.26
N ASP A 134 16.38 27.09 15.57
CA ASP A 134 16.98 28.22 16.29
C ASP A 134 18.51 28.16 16.28
N ARG A 135 19.10 26.97 16.47
CA ARG A 135 20.55 26.77 16.33
C ARG A 135 21.05 27.07 14.91
N ALA A 136 20.30 26.67 13.89
CA ALA A 136 20.63 26.97 12.49
C ALA A 136 20.57 28.48 12.21
N ALA A 137 19.54 29.17 12.71
CA ALA A 137 19.41 30.63 12.59
C ALA A 137 20.59 31.37 13.23
N ARG A 138 20.98 31.01 14.47
CA ARG A 138 22.15 31.60 15.14
C ARG A 138 23.47 31.33 14.42
N ARG A 139 23.61 30.17 13.77
CA ARG A 139 24.79 29.88 12.94
C ARG A 139 24.83 30.74 11.68
N ALA A 140 23.69 30.93 11.02
CA ALA A 140 23.59 31.82 9.86
C ALA A 140 23.94 33.27 10.24
N GLU A 141 23.39 33.79 11.34
CA GLU A 141 23.70 35.14 11.83
C GLU A 141 25.19 35.32 12.15
N ARG A 142 25.83 34.32 12.77
CA ARG A 142 27.29 34.34 13.02
C ARG A 142 28.10 34.29 11.73
N ALA A 143 27.69 33.50 10.75
CA ALA A 143 28.35 33.44 9.45
C ALA A 143 28.27 34.78 8.71
N GLU A 144 27.09 35.41 8.69
CA GLU A 144 26.92 36.75 8.13
C GLU A 144 27.76 37.80 8.87
N ALA A 145 27.80 37.75 10.20
CA ALA A 145 28.64 38.66 10.98
C ALA A 145 30.13 38.47 10.67
N ALA A 146 30.59 37.23 10.48
CA ALA A 146 31.96 36.93 10.07
C ALA A 146 32.26 37.45 8.65
N HIS A 147 31.33 37.29 7.71
CA HIS A 147 31.45 37.86 6.36
C HIS A 147 31.56 39.38 6.40
N ARG A 148 30.68 40.07 7.15
CA ARG A 148 30.75 41.52 7.34
C ARG A 148 32.08 41.97 7.96
N ALA A 149 32.61 41.22 8.93
CA ALA A 149 33.90 41.51 9.54
C ALA A 149 35.05 41.34 8.53
N ALA A 150 35.03 40.29 7.71
CA ALA A 150 36.01 40.08 6.66
C ALA A 150 35.98 41.20 5.61
N ASP A 151 34.80 41.62 5.15
CA ASP A 151 34.64 42.74 4.22
C ASP A 151 35.19 44.06 4.79
N ASN A 152 34.95 44.31 6.09
CA ASN A 152 35.53 45.46 6.78
C ASN A 152 37.06 45.40 6.82
N MET A 153 37.65 44.23 7.10
CA MET A 153 39.10 44.06 7.07
C MET A 153 39.68 44.26 5.67
N VAL A 154 39.07 43.68 4.63
CA VAL A 154 39.50 43.84 3.24
C VAL A 154 39.48 45.33 2.86
N ARG A 155 38.40 46.04 3.19
CA ARG A 155 38.29 47.48 2.94
C ARG A 155 39.37 48.28 3.66
N ALA A 156 39.61 48.02 4.95
CA ALA A 156 40.65 48.71 5.72
C ALA A 156 42.07 48.45 5.17
N VAL A 157 42.35 47.22 4.73
CA VAL A 157 43.64 46.88 4.08
C VAL A 157 43.79 47.62 2.75
N CYS A 158 42.73 47.70 1.94
CA CYS A 158 42.74 48.45 0.69
C CYS A 158 42.99 49.96 0.90
N GLU A 159 42.42 50.55 1.95
CA GLU A 159 42.63 51.97 2.29
C GLU A 159 44.07 52.27 2.76
N VAL A 160 44.68 51.36 3.54
CA VAL A 160 46.03 51.56 4.10
C VAL A 160 47.13 51.30 3.07
N PHE A 161 46.96 50.31 2.20
CA PHE A 161 48.06 49.81 1.37
C PHE A 161 48.05 50.28 -0.08
N GLY A 162 47.06 51.05 -0.54
CA GLY A 162 47.12 51.73 -1.85
C GLY A 162 47.44 50.85 -3.08
N GLY A 163 47.23 49.51 -2.99
CA GLY A 163 47.61 48.50 -4.00
C GLY A 163 49.14 48.29 -4.12
N PRO A 164 49.64 47.06 -4.44
CA PRO A 164 49.32 46.39 -5.71
C PRO A 164 49.28 44.82 -5.71
N HIS A 165 48.82 44.26 -6.85
CA HIS A 165 49.12 42.93 -7.42
C HIS A 165 48.50 41.62 -6.87
N GLN A 166 47.17 41.59 -6.82
CA GLN A 166 46.37 40.72 -7.69
C GLN A 166 45.10 41.52 -7.91
N ASP A 167 44.77 41.86 -9.17
CA ASP A 167 43.60 42.70 -9.45
C ASP A 167 42.39 42.04 -8.75
N PRO A 168 41.81 42.66 -7.70
CA PRO A 168 40.74 42.04 -6.92
C PRO A 168 39.53 41.74 -7.83
N VAL A 169 39.42 42.44 -8.96
CA VAL A 169 38.44 42.17 -10.02
C VAL A 169 38.69 40.82 -10.70
N VAL A 170 39.95 40.44 -10.91
CA VAL A 170 40.30 39.13 -11.52
C VAL A 170 39.97 37.99 -10.56
N LYS A 171 40.32 38.10 -9.28
CA LYS A 171 39.98 37.07 -8.28
C LYS A 171 38.47 36.99 -8.05
N ALA A 172 37.76 38.12 -8.03
CA ALA A 172 36.31 38.15 -7.95
C ALA A 172 35.64 37.47 -9.17
N ARG A 173 36.17 37.70 -10.37
CA ARG A 173 35.72 37.01 -11.60
C ARG A 173 35.95 35.51 -11.55
N GLU A 174 37.10 35.06 -11.05
CA GLU A 174 37.38 33.63 -10.88
C GLU A 174 36.42 32.99 -9.86
N THR A 175 36.12 33.67 -8.75
CA THR A 175 35.17 33.17 -7.76
C THR A 175 33.74 33.12 -8.30
N LEU A 176 33.33 34.14 -9.08
CA LEU A 176 32.03 34.16 -9.73
C LEU A 176 31.90 33.03 -10.76
N ALA A 177 32.92 32.83 -11.60
CA ALA A 177 32.95 31.74 -12.57
C ALA A 177 32.89 30.35 -11.89
N ARG A 178 33.51 30.18 -10.72
CA ARG A 178 33.40 28.93 -9.93
C ARG A 178 32.01 28.74 -9.33
N ALA A 179 31.36 29.81 -8.90
CA ALA A 179 29.99 29.77 -8.38
C ALA A 179 28.99 29.41 -9.49
N GLU A 180 29.09 30.06 -10.65
CA GLU A 180 28.27 29.75 -11.84
C GLU A 180 28.47 28.30 -12.30
N ALA A 181 29.72 27.80 -12.31
CA ALA A 181 30.00 26.41 -12.64
C ALA A 181 29.45 25.42 -11.59
N ALA A 182 29.36 25.82 -10.32
CA ALA A 182 28.76 25.01 -9.27
C ALA A 182 27.22 24.97 -9.38
N GLU A 183 26.58 26.10 -9.67
CA GLU A 183 25.14 26.16 -9.97
C GLU A 183 24.77 25.32 -11.20
N ALA A 184 25.55 25.39 -12.27
CA ALA A 184 25.33 24.57 -13.46
C ALA A 184 25.38 23.06 -13.15
N LYS A 185 26.31 22.63 -12.27
CA LYS A 185 26.39 21.24 -11.82
C LYS A 185 25.18 20.85 -10.95
N LEU A 186 24.71 21.74 -10.10
CA LEU A 186 23.52 21.51 -9.26
C LEU A 186 22.27 21.35 -10.14
N HIS A 187 22.11 22.20 -11.16
CA HIS A 187 21.04 22.11 -12.15
C HIS A 187 21.10 20.80 -12.93
N ALA A 188 22.27 20.41 -13.45
CA ALA A 188 22.44 19.15 -14.15
C ALA A 188 22.09 17.93 -13.27
N PHE A 189 22.49 17.94 -12.00
CA PHE A 189 22.17 16.88 -11.04
C PHE A 189 20.66 16.81 -10.74
N THR A 190 20.00 17.96 -10.58
CA THR A 190 18.56 17.99 -10.33
C THR A 190 17.75 17.52 -11.54
N GLU A 191 18.16 17.87 -12.76
CA GLU A 191 17.55 17.35 -13.99
C GLU A 191 17.74 15.82 -14.14
N GLU A 192 18.91 15.30 -13.75
CA GLU A 192 19.16 13.86 -13.73
C GLU A 192 18.26 13.13 -12.74
N GLN A 193 18.13 13.64 -11.51
CA GLN A 193 17.21 13.10 -10.49
C GLN A 193 15.76 13.10 -10.98
N GLN A 194 15.32 14.17 -11.67
CA GLN A 194 13.97 14.24 -12.24
C GLN A 194 13.75 13.19 -13.34
N ARG A 195 14.74 12.96 -14.21
CA ARG A 195 14.67 11.91 -15.25
C ARG A 195 14.62 10.50 -14.65
N ASP A 196 15.40 10.26 -13.61
CA ASP A 196 15.42 8.98 -12.89
C ASP A 196 14.08 8.70 -12.20
N LEU A 197 13.50 9.73 -11.57
CA LEU A 197 12.18 9.64 -10.95
C LEU A 197 11.11 9.33 -12.01
N ALA A 198 11.10 10.06 -13.13
CA ALA A 198 10.16 9.82 -14.22
C ALA A 198 10.27 8.38 -14.75
N THR A 199 11.48 7.87 -14.94
CA THR A 199 11.71 6.49 -15.39
C THR A 199 11.19 5.45 -14.39
N ARG A 200 11.36 5.70 -13.09
CA ARG A 200 10.81 4.81 -12.04
C ARG A 200 9.29 4.87 -12.00
N MET A 201 8.71 6.06 -12.21
CA MET A 201 7.27 6.23 -12.29
C MET A 201 6.68 5.45 -13.47
N ASP A 202 7.28 5.53 -14.65
CA ASP A 202 6.82 4.77 -15.83
C ASP A 202 6.79 3.25 -15.55
N LYS A 203 7.86 2.72 -14.92
CA LYS A 203 7.92 1.29 -14.54
C LYS A 203 6.84 0.88 -13.54
N ILE A 204 6.51 1.74 -12.59
CA ILE A 204 5.45 1.48 -11.59
C ILE A 204 4.08 1.50 -12.27
N THR A 205 3.84 2.48 -13.12
CA THR A 205 2.58 2.64 -13.87
C THR A 205 2.35 1.45 -14.81
N ASP A 206 3.38 1.00 -15.53
CA ASP A 206 3.33 -0.20 -16.38
C ASP A 206 3.06 -1.48 -15.57
N ALA A 207 3.72 -1.65 -14.43
CA ALA A 207 3.52 -2.82 -13.57
C ALA A 207 2.09 -2.90 -13.00
N LEU A 208 1.44 -1.75 -12.80
CA LEU A 208 0.09 -1.64 -12.28
C LEU A 208 -1.00 -1.64 -13.38
N GLY A 209 -0.63 -1.62 -14.67
CA GLY A 209 -1.59 -1.53 -15.77
C GLY A 209 -2.31 -0.17 -15.82
N LEU A 210 -1.66 0.89 -15.31
CA LEU A 210 -2.20 2.25 -15.21
C LEU A 210 -1.70 3.16 -16.34
N ASP A 211 -1.10 2.57 -17.38
CA ASP A 211 -0.42 3.16 -18.54
C ASP A 211 -1.28 4.15 -19.38
N ARG A 212 -2.57 4.29 -19.05
CA ARG A 212 -3.49 5.29 -19.63
C ARG A 212 -3.75 6.51 -18.75
N LEU A 213 -3.31 6.51 -17.48
CA LEU A 213 -3.40 7.65 -16.57
C LEU A 213 -2.04 8.38 -16.59
N ARG A 214 -1.97 9.49 -17.33
CA ARG A 214 -0.72 10.22 -17.59
C ARG A 214 -0.28 11.16 -16.47
N ASP A 215 -1.14 11.46 -15.52
CA ASP A 215 -0.84 12.39 -14.44
C ASP A 215 -0.97 11.72 -13.07
N TRP A 216 0.00 12.01 -12.21
CA TRP A 216 0.11 11.41 -10.87
C TRP A 216 -1.05 11.81 -9.98
N ASP A 217 -1.55 13.03 -10.14
CA ASP A 217 -2.69 13.53 -9.40
C ASP A 217 -3.94 12.71 -9.73
N ALA A 218 -4.13 12.26 -10.96
CA ALA A 218 -5.22 11.43 -11.42
C ALA A 218 -5.08 9.98 -10.92
N ILE A 219 -3.86 9.45 -10.81
CA ILE A 219 -3.62 8.14 -10.18
C ILE A 219 -3.95 8.22 -8.68
N VAL A 220 -3.43 9.24 -7.99
CA VAL A 220 -3.69 9.45 -6.56
C VAL A 220 -5.17 9.72 -6.31
N SER A 221 -5.81 10.57 -7.11
CA SER A 221 -7.25 10.83 -7.05
C SER A 221 -8.06 9.58 -7.35
N ALA A 222 -7.69 8.77 -8.34
CA ALA A 222 -8.40 7.52 -8.62
C ALA A 222 -8.29 6.52 -7.45
N ILE A 223 -7.10 6.38 -6.84
CA ILE A 223 -6.89 5.53 -5.66
C ILE A 223 -7.66 6.07 -4.44
N GLN A 224 -7.63 7.38 -4.22
CA GLN A 224 -8.36 8.03 -3.13
C GLN A 224 -9.87 7.93 -3.32
N GLU A 225 -10.38 8.16 -4.54
CA GLU A 225 -11.79 7.96 -4.88
C GLU A 225 -12.20 6.51 -4.70
N GLN A 226 -11.36 5.54 -5.08
CA GLN A 226 -11.64 4.12 -4.87
C GLN A 226 -11.74 3.79 -3.38
N ARG A 227 -10.77 4.24 -2.57
CA ARG A 227 -10.79 4.08 -1.11
C ARG A 227 -11.96 4.82 -0.46
N GLN A 228 -12.31 5.99 -0.97
CA GLN A 228 -13.43 6.79 -0.46
C GLN A 228 -14.75 6.13 -0.82
N ARG A 229 -14.90 5.56 -2.03
CA ARG A 229 -16.07 4.74 -2.42
C ARG A 229 -16.17 3.47 -1.56
N GLU A 230 -15.05 2.85 -1.21
CA GLU A 230 -15.01 1.73 -0.25
C GLU A 230 -15.40 2.18 1.16
N ALA A 231 -14.94 3.35 1.60
CA ALA A 231 -15.20 3.90 2.94
C ALA A 231 -16.61 4.50 3.12
N ASP A 232 -17.18 5.11 2.08
CA ASP A 232 -18.50 5.73 2.07
C ASP A 232 -19.61 4.74 1.67
N GLY A 233 -19.26 3.72 0.88
CA GLY A 233 -20.21 2.80 0.27
C GLY A 233 -20.12 1.35 0.73
N GLY A 234 -19.10 0.91 1.48
CA GLY A 234 -19.04 -0.40 2.14
C GLY A 234 -19.33 -1.66 1.29
N HIS A 235 -19.34 -1.58 -0.04
CA HIS A 235 -19.83 -2.66 -0.90
C HIS A 235 -19.02 -2.81 -2.19
N LEU A 236 -18.33 -3.94 -2.32
CA LEU A 236 -17.93 -4.50 -3.61
C LEU A 236 -19.20 -4.99 -4.32
N PHE A 237 -19.44 -4.52 -5.55
CA PHE A 237 -20.58 -4.96 -6.36
C PHE A 237 -20.18 -6.19 -7.17
N GLY A 238 -20.81 -7.33 -6.87
CA GLY A 238 -20.84 -8.48 -7.79
C GLY A 238 -21.70 -8.14 -9.01
N GLY A 239 -21.23 -8.51 -10.20
CA GLY A 239 -21.98 -8.39 -11.44
C GLY A 239 -23.22 -9.31 -11.48
N PRO A 240 -24.03 -9.23 -12.55
CA PRO A 240 -25.28 -10.00 -12.68
C PRO A 240 -25.03 -11.52 -12.59
N GLY A 241 -25.73 -12.20 -11.69
CA GLY A 241 -25.68 -13.66 -11.53
C GLY A 241 -25.67 -14.22 -10.09
N PHE A 242 -25.65 -13.39 -9.05
CA PHE A 242 -25.72 -13.86 -7.66
C PHE A 242 -27.17 -14.13 -7.23
N GLU A 243 -27.47 -15.38 -6.86
CA GLU A 243 -28.77 -15.80 -6.31
C GLU A 243 -28.90 -15.56 -4.80
N ASP A 244 -27.78 -15.39 -4.08
CA ASP A 244 -27.79 -15.12 -2.64
C ASP A 244 -27.84 -13.62 -2.31
N PRO A 245 -28.64 -13.21 -1.31
CA PRO A 245 -28.65 -11.83 -0.86
C PRO A 245 -27.34 -11.47 -0.16
N MET A 246 -26.57 -10.57 -0.79
CA MET A 246 -25.39 -9.96 -0.16
C MET A 246 -25.78 -9.24 1.14
N ARG A 247 -25.10 -9.59 2.22
CA ARG A 247 -25.35 -9.06 3.57
C ARG A 247 -24.40 -7.91 3.88
N CYS A 248 -24.92 -6.76 4.29
CA CYS A 248 -24.07 -5.65 4.74
C CYS A 248 -23.29 -6.07 6.00
N GLN A 249 -21.96 -6.10 5.96
CA GLN A 249 -21.15 -6.49 7.12
C GLN A 249 -21.31 -5.57 8.35
N ARG A 250 -21.81 -4.34 8.13
CA ARG A 250 -21.99 -3.36 9.21
C ARG A 250 -23.37 -3.41 9.87
N CYS A 251 -24.43 -3.77 9.15
CA CYS A 251 -25.80 -3.80 9.70
C CYS A 251 -26.53 -5.13 9.51
N GLY A 252 -25.91 -6.12 8.87
CA GLY A 252 -26.49 -7.45 8.68
C GLY A 252 -27.68 -7.51 7.74
N THR A 253 -27.97 -6.45 6.97
CA THR A 253 -29.14 -6.42 6.08
C THR A 253 -28.84 -7.08 4.73
N ASP A 254 -29.72 -8.00 4.34
CA ASP A 254 -29.67 -8.80 3.12
C ASP A 254 -30.27 -8.04 1.92
N ARG A 255 -29.61 -8.11 0.76
CA ARG A 255 -29.89 -7.24 -0.40
C ARG A 255 -31.17 -7.53 -1.19
N THR A 256 -31.79 -8.70 -1.04
CA THR A 256 -33.02 -9.05 -1.79
C THR A 256 -34.18 -8.10 -1.49
N ALA A 257 -34.16 -7.38 -0.37
CA ALA A 257 -35.15 -6.36 -0.01
C ALA A 257 -34.98 -5.00 -0.72
N TRP A 258 -33.83 -4.72 -1.35
CA TRP A 258 -33.51 -3.37 -1.86
C TRP A 258 -34.10 -3.07 -3.25
N ALA A 259 -34.33 -4.09 -4.08
CA ALA A 259 -35.02 -3.91 -5.36
C ALA A 259 -36.49 -3.46 -5.18
N VAL A 260 -37.10 -3.85 -4.05
CA VAL A 260 -38.48 -3.50 -3.66
C VAL A 260 -38.53 -2.17 -2.89
N LEU A 261 -37.41 -1.74 -2.30
CA LEU A 261 -37.32 -0.56 -1.45
C LEU A 261 -36.19 0.39 -1.92
N ARG A 262 -36.31 0.97 -3.12
CA ARG A 262 -35.37 2.03 -3.57
C ARG A 262 -35.38 3.29 -2.69
N THR A 263 -36.36 3.41 -1.80
CA THR A 263 -36.53 4.50 -0.85
C THR A 263 -36.14 4.12 0.58
N ALA A 264 -35.77 2.87 0.87
CA ALA A 264 -35.28 2.51 2.19
C ALA A 264 -33.85 3.03 2.36
N PRO A 265 -33.52 3.64 3.50
CA PRO A 265 -32.21 4.22 3.66
C PRO A 265 -31.10 3.17 3.60
N THR A 266 -29.99 3.55 2.97
CA THR A 266 -28.69 2.94 3.27
C THR A 266 -28.52 2.86 4.78
N CYS A 267 -28.07 1.69 5.27
CA CYS A 267 -27.62 1.43 6.65
C CYS A 267 -27.49 2.69 7.52
N ALA A 268 -28.09 2.72 8.73
CA ALA A 268 -28.07 3.88 9.64
C ALA A 268 -26.68 4.57 9.81
N SER A 269 -25.58 3.83 9.61
CA SER A 269 -24.22 4.38 9.60
C SER A 269 -23.87 5.30 8.41
N VAL A 270 -24.55 5.15 7.28
CA VAL A 270 -24.46 6.02 6.09
C VAL A 270 -25.31 7.28 6.30
N GLN A 271 -26.53 7.12 6.84
CA GLN A 271 -27.41 8.26 7.17
C GLN A 271 -26.75 9.22 8.18
N ALA A 272 -26.11 8.67 9.22
CA ALA A 272 -25.42 9.45 10.24
C ALA A 272 -24.25 10.30 9.70
N ARG A 273 -23.69 9.94 8.53
CA ARG A 273 -22.61 10.69 7.87
C ARG A 273 -23.12 11.69 6.84
N SER A 274 -24.28 11.44 6.23
CA SER A 274 -24.88 12.36 5.25
C SER A 274 -25.62 13.55 5.86
N GLY A 275 -25.74 13.63 7.20
CA GLY A 275 -26.36 14.77 7.89
C GLY A 275 -27.86 14.91 7.66
N VAL A 276 -28.55 13.81 7.35
CA VAL A 276 -30.01 13.70 7.24
C VAL A 276 -30.56 12.98 8.47
#